data_AF-A0A6A4ERF4-F1
#
_entry.id   AF-A0A6A4ERF4-F1
#
_cell.length_a   1.000
_cell.length_b   1.000
_cell.length_c   1.000
_cell.angle_alpha   90.00
_cell.angle_beta   90.00
_cell.angle_gamma   90.00
#
_symmetry.space_group_name_H-M   'P 1'
#
loop_
_entity.id
_entity.type
_entity.pdbx_description
1 polymer ?
#
loop_
_entity_poly.entity_id
_entity_poly.type
_entity_poly.pdbx_seq_one_letter_code
_entity_poly.pdbx_strand_id
1 'polypeptide(L)'
;MLISRVLPSIEARWPNASEAVVIQQDNAPAHIKPDDPQFTEAAACCGRHVELRFQPANSPDLNVLDLGLFCAIQARQRKKTARTLDDLIEAITESYWELPARTINVAFLSLQDSMDQCIQQRGDNDYKPRHMKKAKLEREGRLPLSIRCSDEAAVYLAEPAIL
;
A
#
# COMPACT_ATOMS: atom_id res chain seq x y z
N MET A 1 -6.18 -17.14 1.77
CA MET A 1 -5.25 -16.42 0.86
C MET A 1 -4.06 -15.85 1.63
N LEU A 2 -4.27 -15.09 2.71
CA LEU A 2 -3.18 -14.53 3.53
C LEU A 2 -2.21 -15.62 4.05
N ILE A 3 -2.72 -16.60 4.79
CA ILE A 3 -1.91 -17.66 5.40
C ILE A 3 -1.22 -18.54 4.36
N SER A 4 -1.99 -19.10 3.42
CA SER A 4 -1.47 -20.12 2.49
C SER A 4 -0.71 -19.58 1.27
N ARG A 5 -0.74 -18.26 1.01
CA ARG A 5 -0.08 -17.65 -0.16
C ARG A 5 0.79 -16.46 0.22
N VAL A 6 0.25 -15.50 0.98
CA VAL A 6 0.94 -14.23 1.25
C VAL A 6 2.09 -14.41 2.23
N LEU A 7 1.89 -15.10 3.37
CA LEU A 7 2.97 -15.33 4.35
C LEU A 7 4.18 -16.06 3.75
N PRO A 8 4.03 -17.20 3.03
CA PRO A 8 5.16 -17.84 2.36
C PRO A 8 5.85 -16.94 1.32
N SER A 9 5.08 -16.09 0.63
CA SER A 9 5.63 -15.16 -0.36
C SER A 9 6.45 -14.05 0.29
N ILE A 10 6.00 -13.52 1.44
CA ILE A 10 6.75 -12.54 2.22
C ILE A 10 8.09 -13.11 2.66
N GLU A 11 8.08 -14.32 3.24
CA GLU A 11 9.31 -14.98 3.68
C GLU A 11 10.30 -15.22 2.54
N ALA A 12 9.79 -15.68 1.38
CA ALA A 12 10.62 -15.95 0.20
C ALA A 12 11.18 -14.68 -0.47
N ARG A 13 10.40 -13.58 -0.51
CA ARG A 13 10.76 -12.36 -1.25
C ARG A 13 11.52 -11.34 -0.41
N TRP A 14 11.30 -11.35 0.90
CA TRP A 14 11.98 -10.48 1.83
C TRP A 14 12.63 -11.34 2.91
N PRO A 15 13.75 -12.03 2.65
CA PRO A 15 14.43 -12.85 3.64
C PRO A 15 15.33 -12.05 4.61
N ASN A 16 15.72 -10.82 4.25
CA ASN A 16 16.70 -10.00 5.02
C ASN A 16 16.17 -8.66 5.58
N ALA A 17 14.91 -8.29 5.35
CA ALA A 17 14.26 -7.20 6.07
C ALA A 17 14.38 -7.36 7.59
N SER A 18 14.85 -6.32 8.28
CA SER A 18 14.96 -6.25 9.74
C SER A 18 13.70 -5.72 10.41
N GLU A 19 12.85 -5.04 9.66
CA GLU A 19 11.63 -4.40 10.13
C GLU A 19 10.42 -5.33 10.01
N ALA A 20 9.38 -5.02 10.79
CA ALA A 20 8.09 -5.68 10.68
C ALA A 20 7.48 -5.46 9.30
N VAL A 21 6.91 -6.49 8.69
CA VAL A 21 6.12 -6.36 7.48
C VAL A 21 4.67 -6.11 7.87
N VAL A 22 4.15 -4.93 7.55
CA VAL A 22 2.75 -4.60 7.80
C VAL A 22 1.92 -4.90 6.56
N ILE A 23 0.95 -5.81 6.71
CA ILE A 23 -0.12 -6.01 5.74
C ILE A 23 -1.25 -5.06 6.13
N GLN A 24 -1.62 -4.16 5.22
CA GLN A 24 -2.77 -3.28 5.42
C GLN A 24 -3.98 -3.79 4.64
N GLN A 25 -5.17 -3.78 5.26
CA GLN A 25 -6.45 -4.07 4.62
C GLN A 25 -7.52 -3.06 5.04
N ASP A 26 -8.63 -3.00 4.30
CA ASP A 26 -9.83 -2.27 4.74
C ASP A 26 -10.65 -3.10 5.75
N ASN A 27 -11.66 -2.46 6.34
CA ASN A 27 -12.53 -3.06 7.35
C ASN A 27 -13.70 -3.85 6.75
N ALA A 28 -13.61 -4.35 5.50
CA ALA A 28 -14.70 -5.07 4.87
C ALA A 28 -15.08 -6.34 5.68
N PRO A 29 -16.37 -6.69 5.84
CA PRO A 29 -16.78 -7.84 6.65
C PRO A 29 -16.23 -9.20 6.22
N ALA A 30 -15.78 -9.32 4.97
CA ALA A 30 -15.15 -10.53 4.45
C ALA A 30 -13.66 -10.66 4.84
N HIS A 31 -13.04 -9.60 5.36
CA HIS A 31 -11.66 -9.61 5.82
C HIS A 31 -11.57 -10.11 7.26
N ILE A 32 -10.45 -10.78 7.56
CA ILE A 32 -10.13 -11.20 8.92
C ILE A 32 -9.70 -9.98 9.73
N LYS A 33 -9.91 -10.04 11.04
CA LYS A 33 -9.45 -8.99 11.95
C LYS A 33 -7.94 -9.13 12.21
N PRO A 34 -7.25 -8.03 12.59
CA PRO A 34 -5.86 -8.07 13.03
C PRO A 34 -5.57 -9.12 14.12
N ASP A 35 -6.52 -9.35 15.02
CA ASP A 35 -6.45 -10.31 16.13
C ASP A 35 -7.00 -11.70 15.78
N ASP A 36 -7.20 -12.01 14.50
CA ASP A 36 -7.65 -13.33 14.05
C ASP A 36 -6.69 -14.42 14.58
N PRO A 37 -7.18 -15.40 15.37
CA PRO A 37 -6.30 -16.37 16.01
C PRO A 37 -5.51 -17.23 15.02
N GLN A 38 -6.15 -17.62 13.90
CA GLN A 38 -5.54 -18.49 12.90
C GLN A 38 -4.42 -17.75 12.15
N PHE A 39 -4.64 -16.48 11.81
CA PHE A 39 -3.62 -15.65 11.22
C PHE A 39 -2.48 -15.35 12.21
N THR A 40 -2.80 -15.02 13.46
CA THR A 40 -1.81 -14.73 14.50
C THR A 40 -0.87 -15.92 14.72
N GLU A 41 -1.42 -17.14 14.84
CA GLU A 41 -0.62 -18.36 14.97
C GLU A 41 0.26 -18.59 13.73
N ALA A 42 -0.29 -18.45 12.53
CA ALA A 42 0.45 -18.62 11.29
C ALA A 42 1.55 -17.56 11.10
N ALA A 43 1.29 -16.30 11.46
CA ALA A 43 2.26 -15.22 11.41
C ALA A 43 3.39 -15.42 12.43
N ALA A 44 3.10 -15.94 13.63
CA ALA A 44 4.11 -16.30 14.62
C ALA A 44 5.02 -17.45 14.15
N CYS A 45 4.49 -18.35 13.31
CA CYS A 45 5.26 -19.43 12.69
C CYS A 45 5.98 -18.99 11.41
N CYS A 46 5.67 -17.82 10.87
CA CYS A 46 6.37 -17.28 9.71
C CYS A 46 7.79 -16.92 10.11
N GLY A 47 8.77 -17.15 9.23
CA GLY A 47 10.15 -16.74 9.47
C GLY A 47 10.35 -15.22 9.60
N ARG A 48 9.27 -14.42 9.47
CA ARG A 48 9.25 -12.96 9.52
C ARG A 48 8.23 -12.43 10.52
N HIS A 49 8.57 -11.30 11.13
CA HIS A 49 7.62 -10.53 11.91
C HIS A 49 6.63 -9.85 10.96
N VAL A 50 5.40 -10.37 10.90
CA VAL A 50 4.33 -9.88 10.04
C VAL A 50 3.15 -9.44 10.90
N GLU A 51 2.68 -8.22 10.68
CA GLU A 51 1.51 -7.66 11.35
C GLU A 51 0.38 -7.43 10.34
N LEU A 52 -0.87 -7.65 10.75
CA LEU A 52 -2.04 -7.22 9.99
C LEU A 52 -2.60 -5.96 10.65
N ARG A 53 -2.85 -4.92 9.86
CA ARG A 53 -3.46 -3.67 10.33
C ARG A 53 -4.60 -3.27 9.41
N PHE A 54 -5.62 -2.69 10.01
CA PHE A 54 -6.67 -2.03 9.25
C PHE A 54 -6.29 -0.58 8.96
N GLN A 55 -6.70 -0.12 7.78
CA GLN A 55 -6.78 1.31 7.54
C GLN A 55 -7.96 1.92 8.31
N PRO A 56 -7.95 3.24 8.57
CA PRO A 56 -9.10 3.92 9.16
C PRO A 56 -10.38 3.74 8.33
N ALA A 57 -11.53 3.66 9.00
CA ALA A 57 -12.83 3.48 8.33
C ALA A 57 -13.11 4.63 7.34
N ASN A 58 -13.79 4.32 6.23
CA ASN A 58 -14.16 5.28 5.19
C ASN A 58 -12.99 6.11 4.61
N SER A 59 -11.77 5.58 4.65
CA SER A 59 -10.56 6.30 4.22
C SER A 59 -9.88 5.60 3.02
N PRO A 60 -10.52 5.56 1.83
CA PRO A 60 -9.92 4.95 0.64
C PRO A 60 -8.64 5.67 0.19
N ASP A 61 -8.51 6.95 0.53
CA ASP A 61 -7.32 7.79 0.37
C ASP A 61 -6.12 7.29 1.19
N LEU A 62 -6.36 6.48 2.23
CA LEU A 62 -5.34 5.83 3.03
C LEU A 62 -5.08 4.37 2.62
N ASN A 63 -5.57 3.95 1.45
CA ASN A 63 -5.26 2.66 0.84
C ASN A 63 -4.44 2.83 -0.44
N VAL A 64 -3.19 2.34 -0.46
CA VAL A 64 -2.33 2.45 -1.65
C VAL A 64 -2.92 1.76 -2.89
N LEU A 65 -3.71 0.71 -2.69
CA LEU A 65 -4.35 -0.03 -3.78
C LEU A 65 -5.39 0.84 -4.49
N ASP A 66 -6.30 1.44 -3.72
CA ASP A 66 -7.36 2.32 -4.21
C ASP A 66 -6.81 3.65 -4.73
N LEU A 67 -5.85 4.24 -4.01
CA LEU A 67 -5.30 5.56 -4.29
C LEU A 67 -4.54 5.63 -5.63
N GLY A 68 -3.96 4.51 -6.09
CA GLY A 68 -3.18 4.56 -7.33
C GLY A 68 -2.86 3.25 -8.02
N LEU A 69 -2.68 2.14 -7.31
CA LEU A 69 -2.23 0.90 -7.96
C LEU A 69 -3.31 0.31 -8.87
N PHE A 70 -4.57 0.23 -8.42
CA PHE A 70 -5.66 -0.28 -9.26
C PHE A 70 -5.90 0.61 -10.48
N CYS A 71 -5.89 1.94 -10.31
CA CYS A 71 -6.00 2.87 -11.44
C CYS A 71 -4.86 2.68 -12.45
N ALA A 72 -3.63 2.49 -11.98
CA ALA A 72 -2.48 2.29 -12.86
C ALA A 72 -2.54 0.96 -13.63
N ILE A 73 -2.93 -0.12 -12.97
CA ILE A 73 -3.13 -1.43 -13.60
C ILE A 73 -4.26 -1.35 -14.63
N GLN A 74 -5.40 -0.74 -14.25
CA GLN A 74 -6.54 -0.59 -15.15
C GLN A 74 -6.21 0.27 -16.38
N ALA A 75 -5.45 1.35 -16.21
CA ALA A 75 -5.02 2.19 -17.33
C ALA A 75 -4.12 1.45 -18.33
N ARG A 76 -3.37 0.43 -17.88
CA ARG A 76 -2.59 -0.47 -18.73
C ARG A 76 -3.46 -1.53 -19.37
N GLN A 77 -4.30 -2.18 -18.58
CA GLN A 77 -5.21 -3.23 -19.04
C GLN A 77 -6.14 -2.71 -20.15
N ARG A 78 -6.64 -1.48 -20.06
CA ARG A 78 -7.49 -0.85 -21.09
C ARG A 78 -6.82 -0.67 -22.46
N LYS A 79 -5.49 -0.82 -22.55
CA LYS A 79 -4.75 -0.81 -23.82
C LYS A 79 -4.69 -2.19 -24.48
N LYS A 80 -5.12 -3.23 -23.78
CA LYS A 80 -5.17 -4.62 -24.25
C LYS A 80 -6.60 -4.94 -24.68
N THR A 81 -6.76 -5.84 -25.65
CA THR A 81 -8.08 -6.33 -26.08
C THR A 81 -8.36 -7.64 -25.37
N ALA A 82 -9.50 -7.72 -24.67
CA ALA A 82 -10.00 -8.95 -24.07
C ALA A 82 -11.41 -9.23 -24.59
N ARG A 83 -11.66 -10.46 -25.04
CA ARG A 83 -12.97 -10.89 -25.55
C ARG A 83 -13.61 -11.97 -24.67
N THR A 84 -12.83 -12.57 -23.79
CA THR A 84 -13.27 -13.60 -22.83
C THR A 84 -12.87 -13.21 -21.41
N LEU A 85 -13.39 -13.95 -20.42
CA LEU A 85 -12.95 -13.83 -19.04
C LEU A 85 -11.47 -14.20 -18.89
N ASP A 86 -11.01 -15.23 -19.59
CA ASP A 86 -9.62 -15.67 -19.54
C ASP A 86 -8.69 -14.62 -20.14
N ASP A 87 -9.06 -14.03 -21.28
CA ASP A 87 -8.32 -12.91 -21.89
C ASP A 87 -8.22 -11.73 -20.92
N LEU A 88 -9.30 -11.47 -20.14
CA LEU A 88 -9.32 -10.38 -19.18
C LEU A 88 -8.39 -10.67 -18.00
N ILE A 89 -8.41 -11.89 -17.47
CA ILE A 89 -7.52 -12.33 -16.39
C ILE A 89 -6.06 -12.22 -16.85
N GLU A 90 -5.75 -12.68 -18.06
CA GLU A 90 -4.42 -12.58 -18.66
C GLU A 90 -4.00 -11.12 -18.83
N ALA A 91 -4.86 -10.28 -19.42
CA ALA A 91 -4.57 -8.86 -19.63
C ALA A 91 -4.32 -8.10 -18.31
N ILE A 92 -5.07 -8.39 -17.24
CA ILE A 92 -4.84 -7.82 -15.90
C ILE A 92 -3.51 -8.32 -15.34
N THR A 93 -3.25 -9.62 -15.42
CA THR A 93 -2.04 -10.26 -14.89
C THR A 93 -0.79 -9.68 -15.54
N GLU A 94 -0.77 -9.60 -16.87
CA GLU A 94 0.34 -8.98 -17.60
C GLU A 94 0.48 -7.49 -17.25
N SER A 95 -0.63 -6.76 -17.14
CA SER A 95 -0.60 -5.32 -16.78
C SER A 95 -0.01 -5.08 -15.39
N TYR A 96 -0.23 -6.02 -14.46
CA TYR A 96 0.40 -6.02 -13.14
C TYR A 96 1.91 -6.28 -13.24
N TRP A 97 2.34 -7.32 -13.98
CA TRP A 97 3.76 -7.64 -14.12
C TRP A 97 4.56 -6.59 -14.90
N GLU A 98 3.92 -5.89 -15.84
CA GLU A 98 4.50 -4.76 -16.57
C GLU A 98 4.52 -3.46 -15.75
N LEU A 99 3.92 -3.45 -14.55
CA LEU A 99 3.83 -2.25 -13.74
C LEU A 99 5.24 -1.85 -13.27
N PRO A 100 5.73 -0.66 -13.66
CA PRO A 100 7.08 -0.28 -13.30
C PRO A 100 7.18 0.01 -11.80
N ALA A 101 8.29 -0.37 -11.16
CA ALA A 101 8.55 -0.09 -9.75
C ALA A 101 8.35 1.40 -9.38
N ARG A 102 8.64 2.32 -10.31
CA ARG A 102 8.42 3.76 -10.13
C ARG A 102 6.95 4.13 -9.96
N THR A 103 6.02 3.42 -10.62
CA THR A 103 4.58 3.63 -10.47
C THR A 103 4.12 3.21 -9.08
N ILE A 104 4.72 2.14 -8.55
CA ILE A 104 4.50 1.70 -7.17
C ILE A 104 5.03 2.77 -6.20
N ASN A 105 6.25 3.27 -6.41
CA ASN A 105 6.81 4.34 -5.58
C ASN A 105 5.94 5.62 -5.60
N VAL A 106 5.45 6.04 -6.78
CA VAL A 106 4.54 7.19 -6.91
C VAL A 106 3.25 6.98 -6.10
N ALA A 107 2.68 5.77 -6.09
CA ALA A 107 1.50 5.45 -5.29
C ALA A 107 1.80 5.55 -3.78
N PHE A 108 2.93 5.01 -3.31
CA PHE A 108 3.35 5.14 -1.91
C PHE A 108 3.64 6.58 -1.49
N LEU A 109 4.26 7.40 -2.37
CA LEU A 109 4.44 8.82 -2.10
C LEU A 109 3.11 9.60 -2.08
N SER A 110 2.08 9.13 -2.78
CA SER A 110 0.73 9.67 -2.64
C SER A 110 0.11 9.25 -1.31
N LEU A 111 0.29 7.99 -0.89
CA LEU A 111 -0.22 7.51 0.39
C LEU A 111 0.39 8.29 1.56
N GLN A 112 1.72 8.47 1.58
CA GLN A 112 2.39 9.23 2.63
C GLN A 112 1.90 10.69 2.68
N ASP A 113 1.64 11.29 1.52
CA ASP A 113 1.12 12.65 1.42
C ASP A 113 -0.33 12.76 1.94
N SER A 114 -1.16 11.75 1.64
CA SER A 114 -2.49 11.60 2.19
C SER A 114 -2.48 11.45 3.71
N MET A 115 -1.59 10.61 4.25
CA MET A 115 -1.41 10.44 5.70
C MET A 115 -0.98 11.74 6.39
N ASP A 116 0.00 12.46 5.82
CA ASP A 116 0.49 13.74 6.35
C ASP A 116 -0.63 14.78 6.40
N GLN A 117 -1.40 14.92 5.32
CA GLN A 117 -2.54 15.85 5.27
C GLN A 117 -3.68 15.47 6.21
N CYS A 118 -3.98 14.18 6.33
CA CYS A 118 -5.00 13.69 7.27
C CYS A 118 -4.62 14.08 8.71
N ILE A 119 -3.35 13.95 9.10
CA ILE A 119 -2.85 14.40 10.40
C ILE A 119 -2.99 15.91 10.55
N GLN A 120 -2.56 16.69 9.55
CA GLN A 120 -2.69 18.16 9.58
C GLN A 120 -4.14 18.63 9.69
N GLN A 121 -5.09 17.86 9.15
CA GLN A 121 -6.52 18.12 9.24
C GLN A 121 -7.23 17.34 10.36
N ARG A 122 -6.47 16.79 11.32
CA ARG A 122 -7.00 16.13 12.52
C ARG A 122 -7.94 14.95 12.22
N GLY A 123 -7.64 14.18 11.19
CA GLY A 123 -8.40 13.00 10.79
C GLY A 123 -9.40 13.22 9.66
N ASP A 124 -9.56 14.45 9.15
CA ASP A 124 -10.42 14.73 8.00
C ASP A 124 -9.81 14.18 6.69
N ASN A 125 -10.66 13.93 5.69
CA ASN A 125 -10.29 13.45 4.37
C ASN A 125 -10.65 14.43 3.22
N ASP A 126 -11.23 15.60 3.51
CA ASP A 126 -11.51 16.67 2.52
C ASP A 126 -10.28 17.55 2.21
N TYR A 127 -9.08 17.00 2.37
CA TYR A 127 -7.84 17.70 2.06
C TYR A 127 -7.55 17.72 0.56
N LYS A 128 -6.78 18.71 0.12
CA LYS A 128 -6.37 18.85 -1.29
C LYS A 128 -4.99 18.24 -1.50
N PRO A 129 -4.89 17.08 -2.21
CA PRO A 129 -3.62 16.37 -2.37
C PRO A 129 -2.47 17.29 -2.78
N ARG A 130 -1.33 17.20 -2.08
CA ARG A 130 -0.19 18.06 -2.34
C ARG A 130 0.44 17.70 -3.68
N HIS A 131 0.52 18.68 -4.58
CA HIS A 131 1.15 18.45 -5.87
C HIS A 131 2.68 18.57 -5.78
N MET A 132 3.37 17.44 -5.57
CA MET A 132 4.84 17.39 -5.50
C MET A 132 5.56 17.31 -6.86
N LYS A 133 4.85 17.49 -7.98
CA LYS A 133 5.42 17.35 -9.34
C LYS A 133 6.21 16.04 -9.53
N LYS A 134 5.68 14.92 -8.99
CA LYS A 134 6.34 13.59 -8.96
C LYS A 134 6.92 13.18 -10.33
N ALA A 135 6.18 13.39 -11.42
CA ALA A 135 6.66 13.11 -12.77
C ALA A 135 7.87 13.95 -13.22
N LYS A 136 8.00 15.19 -12.74
CA LYS A 136 9.17 16.03 -13.00
C LYS A 136 10.38 15.51 -12.20
N LEU A 137 10.19 15.24 -10.91
CA LEU A 137 11.24 14.70 -10.05
C LEU A 137 11.75 13.36 -10.58
N GLU A 138 10.86 12.51 -11.09
CA GLU A 138 11.21 11.26 -11.75
C GLU A 138 12.11 11.48 -12.97
N ARG A 139 11.74 12.39 -13.88
CA ARG A 139 12.54 12.70 -15.08
C ARG A 139 13.94 13.21 -14.74
N GLU A 140 14.07 13.91 -13.61
CA GLU A 140 15.34 14.41 -13.11
C GLU A 140 16.13 13.37 -12.30
N GLY A 141 15.60 12.15 -12.07
CA GLY A 141 16.24 11.14 -11.24
C GLY A 141 16.25 11.48 -9.74
N ARG A 142 15.32 12.35 -9.30
CA ARG A 142 15.25 12.94 -7.95
C ARG A 142 13.97 12.59 -7.20
N LEU A 143 13.19 11.61 -7.69
CA LEU A 143 11.99 11.16 -7.00
C LEU A 143 12.40 10.42 -5.71
N PRO A 144 11.96 10.87 -4.52
CA PRO A 144 12.34 10.22 -3.28
C PRO A 144 11.57 8.91 -3.07
N LEU A 145 11.95 8.13 -2.06
CA LEU A 145 11.18 6.97 -1.57
C LEU A 145 10.19 7.36 -0.46
N SER A 146 10.50 8.44 0.25
CA SER A 146 9.64 8.98 1.31
C SER A 146 9.52 10.50 1.22
N ILE A 147 8.39 11.04 1.65
CA ILE A 147 8.21 12.49 1.74
C ILE A 147 8.88 13.03 3.00
N ARG A 148 9.15 14.34 2.99
CA ARG A 148 9.34 15.07 4.24
C ARG A 148 7.96 15.38 4.81
N CYS A 149 7.65 14.77 5.96
CA CYS A 149 6.45 15.01 6.74
C CYS A 149 6.41 16.45 7.26
N SER A 150 5.19 16.90 7.55
CA SER A 150 4.92 18.13 8.27
C SER A 150 5.43 18.08 9.71
N ASP A 151 5.55 19.26 10.34
CA ASP A 151 5.94 19.33 11.75
C ASP A 151 4.87 18.68 12.64
N GLU A 152 3.58 18.76 12.26
CA GLU A 152 2.49 18.09 12.96
C GLU A 152 2.63 16.56 12.91
N ALA A 153 2.90 15.99 11.74
CA ALA A 153 3.11 14.55 11.60
C ALA A 153 4.42 14.07 12.25
N ALA A 154 5.46 14.91 12.27
CA ALA A 154 6.74 14.59 12.87
C ALA A 154 6.64 14.33 14.39
N VAL A 155 5.68 14.97 15.08
CA VAL A 155 5.40 14.70 16.51
C VAL A 155 5.04 13.23 16.72
N TYR A 156 4.12 12.69 15.92
CA TYR A 156 3.66 11.30 16.04
C TYR A 156 4.71 10.28 15.62
N LEU A 157 5.64 10.65 14.73
CA LEU A 157 6.75 9.78 14.34
C LEU A 157 7.87 9.72 15.38
N ALA A 158 7.97 10.75 16.22
CA ALA A 158 8.95 10.82 17.31
C ALA A 158 8.45 10.15 18.60
N GLU A 159 7.14 9.92 18.72
CA GLU A 159 6.55 9.16 19.82
C GLU A 159 6.80 7.67 19.63
N PRO A 160 7.20 6.93 20.68
CA PRO A 160 7.24 5.47 20.61
C PRO A 160 5.84 4.97 20.26
N ALA A 161 5.73 4.15 19.22
CA ALA A 161 4.47 3.57 18.80
C ALA A 161 3.74 2.98 20.01
N ILE A 162 2.59 3.56 20.36
CA ILE A 162 1.72 3.00 21.39
C ILE A 162 1.11 1.73 20.79
N LEU A 163 1.75 0.60 21.09
CA LEU A 163 1.21 -0.75 20.85
C LEU A 163 0.23 -1.11 21.98
#